data_AF-A0A078BG86-F1
#
_entry.id   AF-A0A078BG86-F1
#
_cell.length_a   1.000
_cell.length_b   1.000
_cell.length_c   1.000
_cell.angle_alpha   90.00
_cell.angle_beta   90.00
_cell.angle_gamma   90.00
#
_symmetry.space_group_name_H-M   'P 1'
#
loop_
_entity.id
_entity.type
_entity.pdbx_description
1 polymer ?
#
loop_
_entity_poly.entity_id
_entity_poly.type
_entity_poly.pdbx_seq_one_letter_code
_entity_poly.pdbx_strand_id
1 'polypeptide(L)'
;MTEKVSRRIFLKVAGTSVAGVGAAVSPVGPAMAAESDAAAIRAAAGMAVLPYPKAAVGKAKAMQPNTPVPFNYPDAGSPCVAIKMGQRVAGGVGPDGDIVAYSSLCTHMGCPLMYDAKTRSFKCPCHYSMFDPEKSGQMICGQATEDLPQIQLSYDAGSDTVHAVAVTGLIYGRQANVL
;
A
#
# COMPACT_ATOMS: atom_id res chain seq x y z
N MET A 1 31.61 8.24 39.66
CA MET A 1 31.62 6.96 38.94
C MET A 1 30.36 6.94 38.08
N THR A 2 30.50 7.15 36.77
CA THR A 2 29.36 7.29 35.86
C THR A 2 29.18 5.95 35.15
N GLU A 3 28.21 5.14 35.59
CA GLU A 3 27.92 3.87 34.91
C GLU A 3 27.32 4.15 33.53
N LYS A 4 27.99 3.68 32.47
CA LYS A 4 27.49 3.76 31.11
C LYS A 4 26.45 2.66 30.90
N VAL A 5 25.18 3.05 30.79
CA VAL A 5 24.11 2.14 30.34
C VAL A 5 24.44 1.64 28.94
N SER A 6 24.74 0.34 28.82
CA SER A 6 25.03 -0.31 27.54
C SER A 6 23.76 -0.51 26.72
N ARG A 7 23.88 -0.44 25.38
CA ARG A 7 22.80 -0.77 24.43
C ARG A 7 22.15 -2.13 24.74
N ARG A 8 22.94 -3.10 25.24
CA ARG A 8 22.47 -4.43 25.63
C ARG A 8 21.58 -4.43 26.88
N ILE A 9 21.81 -3.50 27.80
CA ILE A 9 20.98 -3.32 29.00
C ILE A 9 19.66 -2.64 28.60
N PHE A 10 19.71 -1.63 27.74
CA PHE A 10 18.52 -0.97 27.22
C PHE A 10 17.57 -1.94 26.50
N LEU A 11 18.09 -2.80 25.61
CA LEU A 11 17.29 -3.81 24.89
C LEU A 11 16.66 -4.86 25.82
N LYS A 12 17.31 -5.20 26.93
CA LYS A 12 16.76 -6.15 27.91
C LYS A 12 15.62 -5.53 28.74
N VAL A 13 15.73 -4.26 29.09
CA VAL A 13 14.72 -3.56 29.88
C VAL A 13 13.49 -3.21 29.03
N ALA A 14 13.69 -2.79 27.77
CA ALA A 14 12.60 -2.43 26.87
C ALA A 14 11.81 -3.65 26.32
N GLY A 15 12.38 -4.86 26.35
CA GLY A 15 11.78 -6.05 25.76
C GLY A 15 10.74 -6.79 26.61
N THR A 16 10.33 -6.25 27.76
CA THR A 16 9.32 -6.88 28.64
C THR A 16 7.98 -6.13 28.58
N SER A 17 7.29 -6.24 27.45
CA SER A 17 5.84 -5.98 27.40
C SER A 17 5.12 -7.26 27.81
N VAL A 18 4.38 -7.17 28.91
CA VAL A 18 3.65 -8.26 29.56
C VAL A 18 2.61 -8.88 28.63
N ALA A 19 2.68 -10.21 28.48
CA ALA A 19 1.61 -11.03 27.96
C ALA A 19 0.45 -11.08 28.96
N GLY A 20 -0.73 -10.62 28.56
CA GLY A 20 -1.99 -10.84 29.28
C GLY A 20 -2.75 -12.00 28.63
N VAL A 21 -2.57 -13.21 29.16
CA VAL A 21 -3.39 -14.38 28.84
C VAL A 21 -4.71 -14.24 29.62
N GLY A 22 -5.79 -13.89 28.93
CA GLY A 22 -7.15 -13.99 29.45
C GLY A 22 -7.75 -15.35 29.08
N ALA A 23 -7.68 -16.32 29.98
CA ALA A 23 -8.45 -17.56 29.84
C ALA A 23 -9.91 -17.28 30.24
N ALA A 24 -10.82 -17.32 29.27
CA ALA A 24 -12.26 -17.42 29.51
C ALA A 24 -12.82 -18.56 28.65
N VAL A 25 -13.23 -19.63 29.32
CA VAL A 25 -13.97 -20.76 28.76
C VAL A 25 -15.46 -20.53 28.97
N SER A 26 -16.28 -20.54 27.89
CA SER A 26 -17.66 -21.08 27.77
C SER A 26 -18.44 -20.43 26.58
N PRO A 27 -19.55 -21.02 26.12
CA PRO A 27 -19.67 -22.10 25.14
C PRO A 27 -20.09 -21.59 23.74
N VAL A 28 -19.93 -22.46 22.74
CA VAL A 28 -20.26 -22.25 21.33
C VAL A 28 -21.77 -22.03 21.12
N GLY A 29 -22.12 -20.91 20.47
CA GLY A 29 -23.43 -20.65 19.88
C GLY A 29 -23.26 -19.95 18.51
N PRO A 30 -24.16 -20.16 17.53
CA PRO A 30 -23.95 -19.71 16.16
C PRO A 30 -24.28 -18.22 16.00
N ALA A 31 -23.34 -17.35 16.36
CA ALA A 31 -23.40 -15.90 16.09
C ALA A 31 -22.14 -15.38 15.35
N MET A 32 -21.35 -16.27 14.76
CA MET A 32 -20.01 -15.98 14.24
C MET A 32 -19.96 -15.24 12.89
N ALA A 33 -21.08 -14.74 12.36
CA ALA A 33 -21.07 -13.98 11.10
C ALA A 33 -20.92 -12.46 11.29
N ALA A 34 -21.23 -11.92 12.48
CA ALA A 34 -21.16 -10.48 12.76
C ALA A 34 -19.95 -10.07 13.61
N GLU A 35 -19.33 -11.03 14.32
CA GLU A 35 -18.16 -10.77 15.17
C GLU A 35 -16.85 -10.66 14.39
N SER A 36 -16.79 -11.13 13.14
CA SER A 36 -15.56 -11.06 12.32
C SER A 36 -15.18 -9.62 11.96
N ASP A 37 -16.17 -8.74 11.74
CA ASP A 37 -15.92 -7.33 11.46
C ASP A 37 -15.49 -6.57 12.72
N ALA A 38 -16.12 -6.84 13.86
CA ALA A 38 -15.76 -6.19 15.12
C ALA A 38 -14.38 -6.61 15.64
N ALA A 39 -13.97 -7.87 15.41
CA ALA A 39 -12.65 -8.37 15.75
C ALA A 39 -11.55 -7.77 14.86
N ALA A 40 -11.82 -7.58 13.56
CA ALA A 40 -10.91 -6.88 12.66
C ALA A 40 -10.73 -5.39 13.05
N ILE A 41 -11.82 -4.72 13.46
CA ILE A 41 -11.80 -3.34 13.95
C ILE A 41 -10.98 -3.19 15.25
N ARG A 42 -11.08 -4.16 16.18
CA ARG A 42 -10.30 -4.14 17.43
C ARG A 42 -8.82 -4.47 17.23
N ALA A 43 -8.48 -5.34 16.29
CA ALA A 43 -7.09 -5.61 15.92
C ALA A 43 -6.38 -4.39 15.29
N ALA A 44 -7.15 -3.45 14.73
CA ALA A 44 -6.66 -2.19 14.19
C ALA A 44 -6.51 -1.06 15.23
N ALA A 45 -6.83 -1.29 16.50
CA ALA A 45 -6.71 -0.27 17.56
C ALA A 45 -5.23 0.09 17.80
N GLY A 46 -4.76 1.13 17.10
CA GLY A 46 -3.39 1.64 17.12
C GLY A 46 -2.84 1.98 15.73
N MET A 47 -3.44 1.44 14.66
CA MET A 47 -3.17 1.87 13.28
C MET A 47 -4.34 2.74 12.82
N ALA A 48 -4.07 3.94 12.33
CA ALA A 48 -5.09 4.75 11.66
C ALA A 48 -5.45 4.10 10.32
N VAL A 49 -6.26 3.04 10.35
CA VAL A 49 -6.78 2.37 9.16
C VAL A 49 -7.97 3.20 8.69
N LEU A 50 -7.76 4.00 7.64
CA LEU A 50 -8.87 4.67 6.95
C LEU A 50 -9.80 3.61 6.34
N PRO A 51 -11.13 3.87 6.26
CA PRO A 51 -12.11 2.93 5.72
C PRO A 51 -12.05 2.91 4.18
N TYR A 52 -10.96 2.36 3.65
CA TYR A 52 -10.73 2.24 2.23
C TYR A 52 -11.77 1.34 1.54
N PRO A 53 -12.41 1.78 0.44
CA PRO A 53 -13.28 0.91 -0.33
C PRO A 53 -12.47 -0.18 -1.03
N LYS A 54 -13.09 -1.31 -1.33
CA LYS A 54 -12.52 -2.32 -2.23
C LYS A 54 -12.97 -2.02 -3.66
N ALA A 55 -12.03 -1.81 -4.58
CA ALA A 55 -12.33 -1.50 -5.98
C ALA A 55 -11.64 -2.50 -6.92
N ALA A 56 -12.34 -2.96 -7.96
CA ALA A 56 -11.72 -3.82 -8.98
C ALA A 56 -10.82 -2.98 -9.90
N VAL A 57 -9.58 -3.43 -10.10
CA VAL A 57 -8.60 -2.81 -11.00
C VAL A 57 -8.63 -3.50 -12.38
N GLY A 58 -8.78 -4.82 -12.40
CA GLY A 58 -8.83 -5.61 -13.63
C GLY A 58 -8.52 -7.09 -13.40
N LYS A 59 -8.46 -7.86 -14.48
CA LYS A 59 -8.06 -9.27 -14.45
C LYS A 59 -6.55 -9.40 -14.66
N ALA A 60 -5.87 -10.19 -13.83
CA ALA A 60 -4.40 -10.34 -13.90
C ALA A 60 -3.94 -10.87 -15.26
N LYS A 61 -4.66 -11.83 -15.85
CA LYS A 61 -4.35 -12.40 -17.17
C LYS A 61 -4.56 -11.42 -18.34
N ALA A 62 -5.40 -10.39 -18.15
CA ALA A 62 -5.66 -9.38 -19.18
C ALA A 62 -4.63 -8.23 -19.16
N MET A 63 -3.83 -8.11 -18.09
CA MET A 63 -2.80 -7.07 -18.00
C MET A 63 -1.58 -7.45 -18.84
N GLN A 64 -1.27 -6.63 -19.84
CA GLN A 64 -0.06 -6.80 -20.65
C GLN A 64 1.17 -6.38 -19.84
N PRO A 65 2.28 -7.15 -19.90
CA PRO A 65 3.53 -6.76 -19.24
C PRO A 65 4.02 -5.39 -19.70
N ASN A 66 4.48 -4.58 -18.74
CA ASN A 66 5.04 -3.24 -18.93
C ASN A 66 4.09 -2.22 -19.60
N THR A 67 2.78 -2.47 -19.56
CA THR A 67 1.75 -1.57 -20.08
C THR A 67 0.94 -0.98 -18.94
N PRO A 68 0.80 0.35 -18.84
CA PRO A 68 0.02 1.00 -17.78
C PRO A 68 -1.48 0.79 -17.98
N VAL A 69 -2.17 0.41 -16.91
CA VAL A 69 -3.63 0.26 -16.82
C VAL A 69 -4.18 1.37 -15.92
N PRO A 70 -4.84 2.40 -16.47
CA PRO A 70 -5.38 3.50 -15.67
C PRO A 70 -6.64 3.07 -14.91
N PHE A 71 -6.81 3.59 -13.70
CA PHE A 71 -8.01 3.45 -12.88
C PHE A 71 -8.08 4.60 -11.85
N ASN A 72 -9.12 4.61 -11.01
CA ASN A 72 -9.30 5.62 -9.95
C ASN A 72 -9.47 4.93 -8.59
N TYR A 73 -8.81 5.46 -7.55
CA TYR A 73 -8.85 4.91 -6.20
C TYR A 73 -8.27 5.90 -5.16
N PRO A 74 -8.88 6.09 -3.97
CA PRO A 74 -10.07 5.41 -3.44
C PRO A 74 -11.41 5.97 -3.96
N ASP A 75 -11.37 7.04 -4.73
CA ASP A 75 -12.53 7.74 -5.28
C ASP A 75 -12.26 8.18 -6.73
N ALA A 76 -13.28 8.73 -7.40
CA ALA A 76 -13.17 9.18 -8.78
C ALA A 76 -12.15 10.31 -9.00
N GLY A 77 -11.82 11.09 -7.96
CA GLY A 77 -10.86 12.21 -8.03
C GLY A 77 -9.40 11.79 -7.85
N SER A 78 -9.12 10.49 -7.77
CA SER A 78 -7.80 9.95 -7.40
C SER A 78 -7.24 9.06 -8.51
N PRO A 79 -6.65 9.63 -9.58
CA PRO A 79 -6.16 8.83 -10.69
C PRO A 79 -4.95 8.00 -10.27
N CYS A 80 -4.94 6.76 -10.73
CA CYS A 80 -3.95 5.74 -10.42
C CYS A 80 -3.58 4.96 -11.69
N VAL A 81 -2.45 4.27 -11.64
CA VAL A 81 -1.98 3.39 -12.71
C VAL A 81 -1.51 2.08 -12.11
N ALA A 82 -2.03 0.96 -12.62
CA ALA A 82 -1.54 -0.38 -12.35
C ALA A 82 -0.63 -0.86 -13.49
N ILE A 83 0.41 -1.61 -13.18
CA ILE A 83 1.38 -2.12 -14.16
C ILE A 83 1.77 -3.53 -13.77
N LYS A 84 1.71 -4.46 -14.73
CA LYS A 84 2.31 -5.79 -14.62
C LYS A 84 3.79 -5.70 -15.01
N MET A 85 4.71 -5.86 -14.08
CA MET A 85 6.14 -5.66 -14.34
C MET A 85 6.78 -6.77 -15.18
N GLY A 86 6.22 -7.97 -15.20
CA GLY A 86 6.82 -9.13 -15.87
C GLY A 86 7.96 -9.77 -15.06
N GLN A 87 8.27 -9.23 -13.88
CA GLN A 87 9.18 -9.80 -12.90
C GLN A 87 8.68 -9.49 -11.49
N ARG A 88 8.92 -10.39 -10.53
CA ARG A 88 8.49 -10.18 -9.14
C ARG A 88 9.12 -8.91 -8.58
N VAL A 89 8.29 -8.07 -7.95
CA VAL A 89 8.71 -6.80 -7.32
C VAL A 89 8.12 -6.66 -5.92
N ALA A 90 8.71 -5.78 -5.10
CA ALA A 90 8.23 -5.53 -3.75
C ALA A 90 6.80 -4.95 -3.77
N GLY A 91 5.89 -5.55 -2.99
CA GLY A 91 4.47 -5.17 -2.97
C GLY A 91 3.67 -5.61 -4.21
N GLY A 92 4.27 -6.39 -5.12
CA GLY A 92 3.58 -6.95 -6.27
C GLY A 92 2.61 -8.08 -5.90
N VAL A 93 1.43 -8.09 -6.51
CA VAL A 93 0.43 -9.15 -6.39
C VAL A 93 0.26 -9.94 -7.69
N GLY A 94 -0.74 -10.82 -7.74
CA GLY A 94 -0.97 -11.69 -8.88
C GLY A 94 -0.19 -13.00 -8.79
N PRO A 95 -0.33 -13.90 -9.77
CA PRO A 95 0.33 -15.21 -9.76
C PRO A 95 1.86 -15.09 -9.75
N ASP A 96 2.40 -14.06 -10.41
CA ASP A 96 3.84 -13.86 -10.55
C ASP A 96 4.43 -12.92 -9.46
N GLY A 97 3.55 -12.23 -8.71
CA GLY A 97 3.95 -11.22 -7.72
C GLY A 97 4.55 -9.96 -8.37
N ASP A 98 4.07 -9.59 -9.56
CA ASP A 98 4.63 -8.55 -10.41
C ASP A 98 3.65 -7.40 -10.73
N ILE A 99 2.42 -7.46 -10.22
CA ILE A 99 1.40 -6.43 -10.45
C ILE A 99 1.45 -5.42 -9.31
N VAL A 100 1.81 -4.19 -9.62
CA VAL A 100 1.86 -3.06 -8.69
C VAL A 100 0.98 -1.92 -9.19
N ALA A 101 0.57 -1.03 -8.28
CA ALA A 101 -0.19 0.15 -8.65
C ALA A 101 0.21 1.36 -7.79
N TYR A 102 0.13 2.54 -8.39
CA TYR A 102 0.53 3.80 -7.76
C TYR A 102 -0.46 4.91 -8.12
N SER A 103 -0.52 5.95 -7.28
CA SER A 103 -1.11 7.22 -7.69
C SER A 103 -0.38 7.76 -8.93
N SER A 104 -1.12 8.35 -9.86
CA SER A 104 -0.52 9.00 -11.04
C SER A 104 -0.31 10.51 -10.85
N LEU A 105 -0.44 11.01 -9.62
CA LEU A 105 -0.16 12.41 -9.28
C LEU A 105 1.22 12.54 -8.64
N CYS A 106 2.03 13.48 -9.13
CA CYS A 106 3.32 13.78 -8.54
C CYS A 106 3.14 14.32 -7.11
N THR A 107 3.85 13.75 -6.14
CA THR A 107 3.82 14.15 -4.72
C THR A 107 4.37 15.55 -4.46
N HIS A 108 5.10 16.15 -5.41
CA HIS A 108 5.60 17.52 -5.28
C HIS A 108 4.47 18.57 -5.35
N MET A 109 3.84 18.70 -6.53
CA MET A 109 2.83 19.74 -6.81
C MET A 109 1.67 19.21 -7.67
N GLY A 110 1.45 17.89 -7.68
CA GLY A 110 0.25 17.28 -8.25
C GLY A 110 0.18 17.11 -9.76
N CYS A 111 1.24 17.46 -10.50
CA CYS A 111 1.24 17.24 -11.95
C CYS A 111 1.03 15.75 -12.28
N PRO A 112 0.20 15.43 -13.31
CA PRO A 112 0.05 14.05 -13.77
C PRO A 112 1.38 13.47 -14.24
N LEU A 113 1.69 12.26 -13.78
CA LEU A 113 2.88 11.51 -14.14
C LEU A 113 2.67 10.73 -15.43
N MET A 114 3.72 10.65 -16.25
CA MET A 114 3.74 9.80 -17.44
C MET A 114 4.59 8.57 -17.18
N TYR A 115 4.08 7.38 -17.51
CA TYR A 115 4.89 6.16 -17.44
C TYR A 115 5.74 6.01 -18.70
N ASP A 116 7.05 5.85 -18.55
CA ASP A 116 7.98 5.55 -19.63
C ASP A 116 8.34 4.06 -19.60
N ALA A 117 7.77 3.29 -20.52
CA ALA A 117 8.01 1.84 -20.62
C ALA A 117 9.46 1.46 -20.92
N LYS A 118 10.25 2.34 -21.55
CA LYS A 118 11.66 2.07 -21.88
C LYS A 118 12.54 2.10 -20.63
N THR A 119 12.30 3.06 -19.75
CA THR A 119 13.04 3.22 -18.48
C THR A 119 12.30 2.64 -17.28
N ARG A 120 11.07 2.15 -17.49
CA ARG A 120 10.19 1.56 -16.48
C ARG A 120 9.98 2.48 -15.28
N SER A 121 9.81 3.78 -15.54
CA SER A 121 9.70 4.82 -14.50
C SER A 121 8.53 5.77 -14.75
N PHE A 122 8.00 6.36 -13.68
CA PHE A 122 7.07 7.48 -13.77
C PHE A 122 7.84 8.80 -13.83
N LYS A 123 7.47 9.68 -14.76
CA LYS A 123 8.15 10.95 -15.00
C LYS A 123 7.18 12.13 -14.89
N CYS A 124 7.55 13.09 -14.05
CA CYS A 124 6.83 14.34 -13.89
C CYS A 124 7.32 15.38 -14.91
N PRO A 125 6.44 15.94 -15.76
CA PRO A 125 6.84 16.93 -16.77
C PRO A 125 7.13 18.32 -16.18
N CYS A 126 6.65 18.61 -14.95
CA CYS A 126 6.72 19.96 -14.39
C CYS A 126 8.11 20.32 -13.85
N HIS A 127 8.68 19.43 -13.03
CA HIS A 127 9.96 19.68 -12.34
C HIS A 127 10.87 18.44 -12.34
N TYR A 128 10.65 17.53 -13.30
CA TYR A 128 11.51 16.40 -13.62
C TYR A 128 11.72 15.36 -12.49
N SER A 129 10.80 15.28 -11.51
CA SER A 129 10.79 14.15 -10.59
C SER A 129 10.56 12.83 -11.34
N MET A 130 11.29 11.79 -10.94
CA MET A 130 11.17 10.45 -11.48
C MET A 130 11.01 9.42 -10.36
N PHE A 131 10.15 8.43 -10.54
CA PHE A 131 9.84 7.41 -9.54
C PHE A 131 9.97 6.00 -10.13
N ASP A 132 10.49 5.07 -9.33
CA ASP A 132 10.72 3.67 -9.69
C ASP A 132 9.61 2.77 -9.12
N PRO A 133 8.67 2.30 -9.96
CA PRO A 133 7.59 1.43 -9.52
C PRO A 133 8.02 -0.01 -9.21
N GLU A 134 9.23 -0.43 -9.60
CA GLU A 134 9.79 -1.74 -9.20
C GLU A 134 10.35 -1.72 -7.77
N LYS A 135 10.60 -0.51 -7.24
CA LYS A 135 11.14 -0.27 -5.89
C LYS A 135 10.14 0.50 -5.03
N SER A 136 8.91 0.02 -4.97
CA SER A 136 7.85 0.59 -4.10
C SER A 136 7.60 2.08 -4.32
N GLY A 137 7.78 2.59 -5.53
CA GLY A 137 7.52 3.99 -5.87
C GLY A 137 8.66 4.93 -5.50
N GLN A 138 9.84 4.40 -5.16
CA GLN A 138 11.01 5.18 -4.74
C GLN A 138 11.30 6.34 -5.70
N MET A 139 11.46 7.55 -5.16
CA MET A 139 11.94 8.68 -5.95
C MET A 139 13.40 8.46 -6.37
N ILE A 140 13.64 8.41 -7.68
CA ILE A 140 14.96 8.27 -8.29
C ILE A 140 15.70 9.62 -8.21
N CYS A 141 15.01 10.69 -8.59
CA CYS A 141 15.47 12.07 -8.51
C CYS A 141 14.27 13.02 -8.56
N GLY A 142 14.41 14.27 -8.12
CA GLY A 142 13.36 15.27 -8.27
C GLY A 142 13.24 16.25 -7.13
N GLN A 143 12.10 16.93 -7.08
CA GLN A 143 11.73 17.92 -6.05
C GLN A 143 10.69 17.41 -5.06
N ALA A 144 10.15 16.19 -5.26
CA ALA A 144 9.24 15.60 -4.29
C ALA A 144 10.00 15.25 -3.00
N THR A 145 9.30 15.27 -1.86
CA THR A 145 9.85 14.88 -0.55
C THR A 145 9.39 13.50 -0.11
N GLU A 146 8.55 12.85 -0.91
CA GLU A 146 7.93 11.56 -0.64
C GLU A 146 8.02 10.67 -1.88
N ASP A 147 8.18 9.38 -1.64
CA ASP A 147 8.01 8.35 -2.67
C ASP A 147 6.57 8.35 -3.18
N LEU A 148 6.36 7.73 -4.35
CA LEU A 148 5.06 7.74 -4.99
C LEU A 148 4.06 6.88 -4.20
N PRO A 149 2.86 7.39 -3.84
CA PRO A 149 1.89 6.65 -3.05
C PRO A 149 1.51 5.34 -3.74
N GLN A 150 1.73 4.23 -3.05
CA GLN A 150 1.47 2.90 -3.56
C GLN A 150 0.03 2.50 -3.24
N ILE A 151 -0.72 2.09 -4.26
CA ILE A 151 -2.04 1.50 -4.08
C ILE A 151 -1.83 0.05 -3.69
N GLN A 152 -2.21 -0.31 -2.46
CA GLN A 152 -2.14 -1.69 -2.01
C GLN A 152 -3.17 -2.51 -2.76
N LEU A 153 -2.71 -3.60 -3.34
CA LEU A 153 -3.53 -4.51 -4.13
C LEU A 153 -3.76 -5.81 -3.35
N SER A 154 -4.85 -6.48 -3.68
CA SER A 154 -5.11 -7.87 -3.35
C SER A 154 -5.42 -8.63 -4.64
N TYR A 155 -5.08 -9.91 -4.68
CA TYR A 155 -5.37 -10.78 -5.83
C TYR A 155 -6.28 -11.93 -5.38
N ASP A 156 -7.39 -12.10 -6.08
CA ASP A 156 -8.27 -13.25 -5.95
C ASP A 156 -7.97 -14.25 -7.07
N ALA A 157 -7.37 -15.38 -6.71
CA ALA A 157 -7.00 -16.44 -7.64
C ALA A 157 -8.22 -17.18 -8.23
N GLY A 158 -9.35 -17.23 -7.51
CA GLY A 158 -10.56 -17.91 -7.96
C GLY A 158 -11.24 -17.16 -9.11
N SER A 159 -11.24 -15.83 -9.04
CA SER A 159 -11.82 -14.98 -10.08
C SER A 159 -10.79 -14.35 -11.03
N ASP A 160 -9.49 -14.52 -10.80
CA ASP A 160 -8.38 -13.82 -11.48
C ASP A 160 -8.42 -12.28 -11.33
N THR A 161 -9.09 -11.76 -10.29
CA THR A 161 -9.32 -10.32 -10.14
C THR A 161 -8.28 -9.68 -9.22
N VAL A 162 -7.73 -8.55 -9.67
CA VAL A 162 -6.91 -7.64 -8.87
C VAL A 162 -7.81 -6.54 -8.30
N HIS A 163 -7.74 -6.31 -6.99
CA HIS A 163 -8.49 -5.26 -6.31
C HIS A 163 -7.56 -4.28 -5.60
N ALA A 164 -7.86 -2.99 -5.67
CA ALA A 164 -7.30 -1.98 -4.78
C ALA A 164 -8.01 -2.00 -3.44
N VAL A 165 -7.25 -1.95 -2.34
CA VAL A 165 -7.76 -2.15 -0.97
C VAL A 165 -7.27 -1.13 0.04
N ALA A 166 -6.15 -0.45 -0.21
CA ALA A 166 -5.65 0.63 0.63
C ALA A 166 -4.63 1.48 -0.14
N VAL A 167 -4.10 2.54 0.50
CA VAL A 167 -2.99 3.34 -0.02
C VAL A 167 -1.91 3.46 1.04
N THR A 168 -0.65 3.25 0.65
CA THR A 168 0.53 3.57 1.45
C THR A 168 1.10 4.90 0.95
N GLY A 169 1.25 5.87 1.85
CA GLY A 169 1.56 7.28 1.50
C GLY A 169 0.31 8.14 1.40
N LEU A 170 0.49 9.46 1.27
CA LEU A 170 -0.62 10.42 1.13
C LEU A 170 -0.76 10.84 -0.33
N ILE A 171 -1.94 10.67 -0.92
CA ILE A 171 -2.22 11.16 -2.28
C ILE A 171 -2.13 12.68 -2.27
N TYR A 172 -1.50 13.26 -3.30
CA TYR A 172 -1.36 14.72 -3.41
C TYR A 172 -2.73 15.44 -3.40
N GLY A 173 -2.76 16.62 -2.79
CA GLY A 173 -3.90 17.55 -2.89
C GLY A 173 -5.07 17.23 -1.96
N ARG A 174 -4.84 16.47 -0.88
CA ARG A 174 -5.85 16.12 0.12
C ARG A 174 -5.27 15.99 1.53
N GLN A 175 -6.12 16.22 2.54
CA GLN A 175 -5.76 16.10 3.96
C GLN A 175 -5.81 14.66 4.50
N ALA A 176 -6.57 13.79 3.83
CA ALA A 176 -6.69 12.36 4.12
C ALA A 176 -6.98 11.62 2.82
N ASN A 177 -6.59 10.35 2.72
CA ASN A 177 -6.78 9.59 1.48
C ASN A 177 -8.26 9.29 1.18
N VAL A 178 -9.07 9.04 2.21
CA VAL A 178 -10.53 8.89 2.10
C VAL A 178 -11.16 10.18 2.62
N LEU A 179 -11.97 10.83 1.77
CA LEU A 179 -12.57 12.14 2.00
C LEU A 179 -14.04 12.05 2.43
#